data_AF-A0A1H4D6Q7-F1
#
_entry.id   AF-A0A1H4D6Q7-F1
#
_cell.length_a   1.000
_cell.length_b   1.000
_cell.length_c   1.000
_cell.angle_alpha   90.00
_cell.angle_beta   90.00
_cell.angle_gamma   90.00
#
_symmetry.space_group_name_H-M   'P 1'
#
loop_
_entity.id
_entity.type
_entity.pdbx_description
1 polymer ?
#
loop_
_entity_poly.entity_id
_entity_poly.type
_entity_poly.pdbx_seq_one_letter_code
_entity_poly.pdbx_strand_id
1 'polypeptide(L)'
;MNTIDIRTVNVTQYVHPLREGGSLPAIVKADDGFLYVLKFRGAGQGKKALIAEFIGGEIARALNLKVPELVFMNLDDSFSKTEPDEEIQDLLKFSVGLNLGLHFLSGAITFDPLVSTVDALTASKVVLLDSMISNIDRTTKNTNLLHWNHELWVIDNGASFYFHHDWKTWENHLSRTFPLIKDHVLLQSATKLEEASKEIKQLLNADKIIEIVSNIPEDWLYSEADTMTSSDMREAYVEFINTRFAKIDLLVKEAENAR
;
A
#
# COMPACT_ATOMS: atom_id res chain seq x y z
N MET A 1 -1.02 -23.15 3.76
CA MET A 1 -1.03 -21.66 3.73
C MET A 1 -2.36 -21.26 3.14
N ASN A 2 -3.09 -20.34 3.78
CA ASN A 2 -4.29 -19.80 3.16
C ASN A 2 -3.85 -19.01 1.92
N THR A 3 -4.38 -19.40 0.76
CA THR A 3 -4.27 -18.64 -0.49
C THR A 3 -4.88 -17.26 -0.28
N ILE A 4 -4.17 -16.22 -0.69
CA ILE A 4 -4.72 -14.87 -0.80
C ILE A 4 -5.90 -14.93 -1.77
N ASP A 5 -7.07 -14.56 -1.27
CA ASP A 5 -8.30 -14.44 -2.06
C ASP A 5 -8.79 -13.00 -1.93
N ILE A 6 -8.72 -12.26 -3.03
CA ILE A 6 -9.12 -10.86 -3.11
C ILE A 6 -10.40 -10.78 -3.91
N ARG A 7 -11.47 -10.34 -3.24
CA ARG A 7 -12.77 -10.22 -3.88
C ARG A 7 -12.72 -9.16 -4.97
N THR A 8 -13.48 -9.41 -6.04
CA THR A 8 -13.77 -8.42 -7.06
C THR A 8 -15.24 -8.01 -6.94
N VAL A 9 -15.49 -6.71 -6.89
CA VAL A 9 -16.82 -6.11 -6.74
C VAL A 9 -17.04 -5.01 -7.78
N ASN A 10 -18.29 -4.64 -8.03
CA ASN A 10 -18.61 -3.56 -8.98
C ASN A 10 -19.02 -2.30 -8.23
N VAL A 11 -18.48 -1.15 -8.65
CA VAL A 11 -18.91 0.15 -8.12
C VAL A 11 -20.36 0.40 -8.55
N THR A 12 -21.26 0.59 -7.61
CA THR A 12 -22.68 0.88 -7.87
C THR A 12 -23.06 2.32 -7.57
N GLN A 13 -22.27 3.02 -6.75
CA GLN A 13 -22.51 4.42 -6.42
C GLN A 13 -21.20 5.15 -6.11
N TYR A 14 -21.02 6.32 -6.72
CA TYR A 14 -20.00 7.29 -6.33
C TYR A 14 -20.61 8.19 -5.23
N VAL A 15 -20.06 8.13 -4.01
CA VAL A 15 -20.68 8.77 -2.83
C VAL A 15 -20.06 10.13 -2.56
N HIS A 16 -18.74 10.18 -2.37
CA HIS A 16 -18.06 11.43 -2.02
C HIS A 16 -16.57 11.39 -2.38
N PRO A 17 -16.02 12.43 -3.06
CA PRO A 17 -14.57 12.56 -3.23
C PRO A 17 -13.90 12.91 -1.89
N LEU A 18 -12.84 12.18 -1.55
CA LEU A 18 -11.90 12.56 -0.50
C LEU A 18 -10.87 13.47 -1.15
N ARG A 19 -11.03 14.79 -0.96
CA ARG A 19 -10.15 15.83 -1.54
C ARG A 19 -8.80 15.89 -0.81
N GLU A 20 -8.10 14.78 -0.77
CA GLU A 20 -6.80 14.62 -0.11
C GLU A 20 -5.71 14.40 -1.17
N GLY A 21 -4.76 15.34 -1.24
CA GLY A 21 -3.61 15.25 -2.13
C GLY A 21 -3.97 15.16 -3.63
N GLY A 22 -3.00 14.72 -4.43
CA GLY A 22 -3.14 14.64 -5.90
C GLY A 22 -3.77 13.35 -6.43
N SER A 23 -4.13 12.39 -5.56
CA SER A 23 -4.71 11.10 -5.97
C SER A 23 -6.24 11.05 -5.93
N LEU A 24 -6.87 12.05 -5.30
CA LEU A 24 -8.33 12.26 -5.23
C LEU A 24 -9.14 10.96 -5.01
N PRO A 25 -8.87 10.16 -3.97
CA PRO A 25 -9.64 8.96 -3.69
C PRO A 25 -11.12 9.30 -3.43
N ALA A 26 -12.01 8.31 -3.47
CA ALA A 26 -13.43 8.55 -3.21
C ALA A 26 -14.06 7.46 -2.37
N ILE A 27 -15.04 7.83 -1.54
CA ILE A 27 -15.96 6.87 -0.95
C ILE A 27 -16.94 6.43 -2.03
N VAL A 28 -17.05 5.13 -2.22
CA VAL A 28 -17.97 4.49 -3.16
C VAL A 28 -18.74 3.36 -2.48
N LYS A 29 -19.89 3.01 -3.03
CA LYS A 29 -20.63 1.80 -2.66
C LYS A 29 -20.45 0.73 -3.73
N ALA A 30 -20.31 -0.52 -3.32
CA ALA A 30 -20.24 -1.66 -4.22
C ALA A 30 -21.55 -2.46 -4.28
N ASP A 31 -21.61 -3.45 -5.18
CA ASP A 31 -22.74 -4.36 -5.38
C ASP A 31 -22.94 -5.35 -4.23
N ASP A 32 -21.92 -5.58 -3.41
CA ASP A 32 -22.02 -6.30 -2.14
C ASP A 32 -22.66 -5.50 -0.99
N GLY A 33 -22.97 -4.22 -1.22
CA GLY A 33 -23.63 -3.34 -0.26
C GLY A 33 -22.70 -2.59 0.69
N PHE A 34 -21.39 -2.83 0.67
CA PHE A 34 -20.42 -2.14 1.53
C PHE A 34 -19.90 -0.83 0.93
N LEU A 35 -19.29 -0.02 1.79
CA LEU A 35 -18.58 1.21 1.41
C LEU A 35 -17.07 0.95 1.34
N TYR A 36 -16.43 1.58 0.37
CA TYR A 36 -14.99 1.46 0.14
C TYR A 36 -14.38 2.83 -0.15
N VAL A 37 -13.13 3.02 0.26
CA VAL A 37 -12.26 4.07 -0.29
C VAL A 37 -11.66 3.52 -1.57
N LEU A 38 -12.06 4.10 -2.70
CA LEU A 38 -11.57 3.75 -4.03
C LEU A 38 -10.32 4.55 -4.37
N LYS A 39 -9.26 3.83 -4.74
CA LYS A 39 -8.02 4.36 -5.30
C LYS A 39 -8.07 4.15 -6.82
N PHE A 40 -7.96 5.26 -7.55
CA PHE A 40 -8.19 5.32 -9.00
C PHE A 40 -6.95 4.96 -9.81
N ARG A 41 -7.09 4.06 -10.79
CA ARG A 41 -6.03 3.70 -11.74
C ARG A 41 -5.61 4.86 -12.64
N GLY A 42 -6.53 5.80 -12.89
CA GLY A 42 -6.34 6.97 -13.72
C GLY A 42 -5.82 8.20 -12.98
N ALA A 43 -5.56 8.09 -11.67
CA ALA A 43 -4.91 9.16 -10.91
C ALA A 43 -3.49 9.41 -11.43
N GLY A 44 -2.92 10.58 -11.14
CA GLY A 44 -1.59 10.97 -11.65
C GLY A 44 -0.44 10.01 -11.31
N GLN A 45 -0.55 9.28 -10.20
CA GLN A 45 0.42 8.23 -9.81
C GLN A 45 0.20 6.89 -10.55
N GLY A 46 -0.97 6.70 -11.15
CA GLY A 46 -1.31 5.59 -12.03
C GLY A 46 -1.39 4.21 -11.37
N LYS A 47 -1.39 3.18 -12.22
CA LYS A 47 -1.50 1.77 -11.80
C LYS A 47 -0.36 1.32 -10.86
N LYS A 48 0.83 1.94 -10.94
CA LYS A 48 1.99 1.63 -10.09
C LYS A 48 1.70 1.92 -8.60
N ALA A 49 0.97 2.98 -8.28
CA ALA A 49 0.53 3.24 -6.91
C ALA A 49 -0.48 2.20 -6.41
N LEU A 50 -1.38 1.70 -7.27
CA LEU A 50 -2.30 0.61 -6.89
C LEU A 50 -1.53 -0.69 -6.61
N ILE A 51 -0.50 -0.99 -7.40
CA ILE A 51 0.40 -2.13 -7.17
C ILE A 51 1.11 -1.98 -5.83
N ALA A 52 1.67 -0.79 -5.53
CA ALA A 52 2.35 -0.53 -4.27
C ALA A 52 1.40 -0.63 -3.06
N GLU A 53 0.20 -0.08 -3.16
CA GLU A 53 -0.85 -0.22 -2.16
C GLU A 53 -1.18 -1.68 -1.89
N PHE A 54 -1.40 -2.45 -2.95
CA PHE A 54 -1.74 -3.86 -2.89
C PHE A 54 -0.64 -4.70 -2.25
N ILE A 55 0.60 -4.61 -2.76
CA ILE A 55 1.73 -5.38 -2.22
C ILE A 55 2.00 -4.96 -0.76
N GLY A 56 2.03 -3.66 -0.47
CA GLY A 56 2.28 -3.15 0.88
C GLY A 56 1.21 -3.61 1.88
N GLY A 57 -0.06 -3.55 1.49
CA GLY A 57 -1.18 -4.00 2.30
C GLY A 57 -1.19 -5.51 2.54
N GLU A 58 -0.93 -6.33 1.51
CA GLU A 58 -0.90 -7.79 1.68
C GLU A 58 0.35 -8.27 2.45
N ILE A 59 1.51 -7.61 2.30
CA ILE A 59 2.65 -7.86 3.21
C ILE A 59 2.26 -7.48 4.63
N ALA A 60 1.68 -6.29 4.87
CA ALA A 60 1.26 -5.88 6.20
C ALA A 60 0.30 -6.89 6.85
N ARG A 61 -0.70 -7.39 6.10
CA ARG A 61 -1.59 -8.46 6.56
C ARG A 61 -0.85 -9.75 6.88
N ALA A 62 0.12 -10.16 6.06
CA ALA A 62 0.97 -11.32 6.33
C ALA A 62 1.80 -11.15 7.61
N LEU A 63 2.16 -9.92 8.00
CA LEU A 63 2.84 -9.59 9.26
C LEU A 63 1.89 -9.48 10.47
N ASN A 64 0.61 -9.84 10.30
CA ASN A 64 -0.47 -9.68 11.28
C ASN A 64 -0.75 -8.21 11.67
N LEU A 65 -0.45 -7.26 10.79
CA LEU A 65 -0.90 -5.87 10.94
C LEU A 65 -2.33 -5.72 10.44
N LYS A 66 -3.08 -4.77 11.02
CA LYS A 66 -4.43 -4.46 10.57
C LYS A 66 -4.35 -3.59 9.32
N VAL A 67 -5.05 -4.01 8.28
CA VAL A 67 -5.23 -3.27 7.02
C VAL A 67 -6.72 -3.39 6.70
N PRO A 68 -7.40 -2.31 6.27
CA PRO A 68 -8.74 -2.46 5.73
C PRO A 68 -8.76 -3.53 4.62
N GLU A 69 -9.85 -4.28 4.50
CA GLU A 69 -9.94 -5.30 3.46
C GLU A 69 -9.68 -4.67 2.08
N LEU A 70 -8.71 -5.23 1.36
CA LEU A 70 -8.44 -4.88 -0.03
C LEU A 70 -9.40 -5.66 -0.94
N VAL A 71 -10.00 -4.94 -1.89
CA VAL A 71 -10.85 -5.53 -2.94
C VAL A 71 -10.50 -4.94 -4.29
N PHE A 72 -10.62 -5.72 -5.35
CA PHE A 72 -10.61 -5.16 -6.69
C PHE A 72 -11.99 -4.60 -7.03
N MET A 73 -12.03 -3.42 -7.65
CA MET A 73 -13.30 -2.73 -7.92
C MET A 73 -13.41 -2.34 -9.40
N ASN A 74 -14.42 -2.84 -10.10
CA ASN A 74 -14.70 -2.39 -11.46
C ASN A 74 -15.47 -1.07 -11.45
N LEU A 75 -14.93 -0.06 -12.13
CA LEU A 75 -15.58 1.22 -12.36
C LEU A 75 -16.09 1.29 -13.81
N ASP A 76 -17.37 1.64 -13.97
CA ASP A 76 -18.02 1.80 -15.26
C ASP A 76 -17.90 3.25 -15.79
N ASP A 77 -17.96 3.41 -17.11
CA ASP A 77 -17.87 4.71 -17.79
C ASP A 77 -19.05 5.66 -17.45
N SER A 78 -20.18 5.13 -16.99
CA SER A 78 -21.35 5.95 -16.62
C SER A 78 -21.09 6.97 -15.52
N PHE A 79 -20.17 6.71 -14.57
CA PHE A 79 -19.88 7.63 -13.47
C PHE A 79 -19.31 8.97 -13.95
N SER A 80 -18.49 8.96 -14.99
CA SER A 80 -17.91 10.19 -15.55
C SER A 80 -18.97 11.11 -16.17
N LYS A 81 -20.03 10.53 -16.75
CA LYS A 81 -21.09 11.26 -17.48
C LYS A 81 -21.98 12.09 -16.56
N THR A 82 -22.02 11.76 -15.27
CA THR A 82 -22.83 12.44 -14.27
C THR A 82 -22.03 13.41 -13.39
N GLU A 83 -20.71 13.42 -13.52
CA GLU A 83 -19.82 14.26 -12.71
C GLU A 83 -19.69 15.67 -13.33
N PRO A 84 -20.12 16.74 -12.62
CA PRO A 84 -20.00 18.11 -13.11
C PRO A 84 -18.59 18.70 -13.01
N ASP A 85 -17.75 18.20 -12.11
CA ASP A 85 -16.37 18.68 -11.95
C ASP A 85 -15.47 18.08 -13.04
N GLU A 86 -14.88 18.91 -13.91
CA GLU A 86 -14.10 18.45 -15.06
C GLU A 86 -12.87 17.62 -14.65
N GLU A 87 -12.21 17.96 -13.54
CA GLU A 87 -11.03 17.24 -13.06
C GLU A 87 -11.41 15.83 -12.58
N ILE A 88 -12.50 15.73 -11.80
CA ILE A 88 -13.02 14.44 -11.32
C ILE A 88 -13.60 13.63 -12.49
N GLN A 89 -14.27 14.28 -13.43
CA GLN A 89 -14.80 13.64 -14.63
C GLN A 89 -13.69 12.95 -15.42
N ASP A 90 -12.58 13.64 -15.69
CA ASP A 90 -11.45 13.06 -16.41
C ASP A 90 -10.78 11.94 -15.62
N LEU A 91 -10.59 12.12 -14.31
CA LEU A 91 -10.13 11.05 -13.42
C LEU A 91 -10.99 9.78 -13.55
N LEU A 92 -12.32 9.92 -13.54
CA LEU A 92 -13.25 8.80 -13.68
C LEU A 92 -13.16 8.15 -15.06
N LYS A 93 -13.06 8.94 -16.15
CA LYS A 93 -12.88 8.41 -17.52
C LYS A 93 -11.60 7.59 -17.63
N PHE A 94 -10.48 8.09 -17.10
CA PHE A 94 -9.20 7.38 -17.11
C PHE A 94 -9.18 6.19 -16.14
N SER A 95 -10.19 6.08 -15.28
CA SER A 95 -10.29 5.02 -14.27
C SER A 95 -11.28 3.92 -14.60
N VAL A 96 -11.87 3.89 -15.79
CA VAL A 96 -12.73 2.78 -16.23
C VAL A 96 -11.97 1.45 -16.17
N GLY A 97 -12.62 0.43 -15.62
CA GLY A 97 -12.03 -0.89 -15.37
C GLY A 97 -11.63 -1.13 -13.91
N LEU A 98 -10.60 -1.96 -13.71
CA LEU A 98 -10.23 -2.51 -12.39
C LEU A 98 -9.39 -1.55 -11.52
N ASN A 99 -9.96 -1.06 -10.45
CA ASN A 99 -9.33 -0.19 -9.46
C ASN A 99 -9.08 -0.96 -8.16
N LEU A 100 -8.51 -0.30 -7.15
CA LEU A 100 -8.31 -0.89 -5.82
C LEU A 100 -9.23 -0.20 -4.81
N GLY A 101 -10.01 -0.99 -4.08
CA GLY A 101 -10.84 -0.54 -2.97
C GLY A 101 -10.25 -0.98 -1.63
N LEU A 102 -10.37 -0.11 -0.63
CA LEU A 102 -10.11 -0.42 0.76
C LEU A 102 -11.43 -0.30 1.52
N HIS A 103 -11.79 -1.30 2.33
CA HIS A 103 -13.03 -1.24 3.10
C HIS A 103 -13.10 0.03 3.95
N PHE A 104 -14.22 0.76 3.87
CA PHE A 104 -14.38 2.01 4.59
C PHE A 104 -14.69 1.74 6.07
N LEU A 105 -13.71 2.01 6.95
CA LEU A 105 -13.85 1.82 8.39
C LEU A 105 -14.64 2.98 9.01
N SER A 106 -15.96 2.80 9.13
CA SER A 106 -16.83 3.82 9.72
C SER A 106 -16.41 4.18 11.15
N GLY A 107 -16.22 5.48 11.42
CA GLY A 107 -15.79 5.98 12.72
C GLY A 107 -14.28 5.87 12.99
N ALA A 108 -13.48 5.39 12.03
CA ALA A 108 -12.03 5.50 12.11
C ALA A 108 -11.61 6.98 12.07
N ILE A 109 -10.57 7.29 12.83
CA ILE A 109 -9.93 8.62 12.82
C ILE A 109 -8.49 8.47 12.36
N THR A 110 -7.93 9.52 11.78
CA THR A 110 -6.50 9.58 11.47
C THR A 110 -5.68 9.39 12.74
N PHE A 111 -4.65 8.55 12.69
CA PHE A 111 -3.70 8.41 13.78
C PHE A 111 -2.95 9.73 13.96
N ASP A 112 -3.05 10.28 15.16
CA ASP A 112 -2.30 11.47 15.58
C ASP A 112 -1.21 11.05 16.58
N PRO A 113 0.08 11.19 16.25
CA PRO A 113 1.18 10.77 17.12
C PRO A 113 1.25 11.51 18.46
N LEU A 114 0.54 12.64 18.63
CA LEU A 114 0.51 13.40 19.88
C LEU A 114 -0.47 12.84 20.92
N VAL A 115 -1.50 12.12 20.48
CA VAL A 115 -2.60 11.66 21.36
C VAL A 115 -2.93 10.18 21.19
N SER A 116 -2.61 9.58 20.06
CA SER A 116 -2.89 8.17 19.76
C SER A 116 -1.78 7.30 20.33
N THR A 117 -2.17 6.14 20.88
CA THR A 117 -1.22 5.16 21.41
C THR A 117 -1.12 3.97 20.48
N VAL A 118 0.08 3.42 20.34
CA VAL A 118 0.35 2.14 19.68
C VAL A 118 1.31 1.36 20.55
N ASP A 119 1.17 0.03 20.62
CA ASP A 119 2.15 -0.78 21.31
C ASP A 119 3.48 -0.84 20.54
N ALA A 120 4.58 -1.01 21.27
CA ALA A 120 5.91 -0.95 20.69
C ALA A 120 6.17 -2.02 19.62
N LEU A 121 5.55 -3.20 19.73
CA LEU A 121 5.77 -4.29 18.79
C LEU A 121 5.07 -4.00 17.46
N THR A 122 3.81 -3.55 17.50
CA THR A 122 3.07 -3.11 16.31
C THR A 122 3.79 -1.96 15.62
N ALA A 123 4.23 -0.95 16.38
CA ALA A 123 5.01 0.17 15.84
C ALA A 123 6.29 -0.32 15.15
N SER A 124 7.05 -1.23 15.78
CA SER A 124 8.25 -1.81 15.20
C SER A 124 7.99 -2.62 13.93
N LYS A 125 6.88 -3.35 13.85
CA LYS A 125 6.50 -4.07 12.62
C LYS A 125 6.17 -3.11 11.47
N VAL A 126 5.46 -2.02 11.73
CA VAL A 126 5.14 -1.01 10.71
C VAL A 126 6.42 -0.31 10.22
N VAL A 127 7.33 0.07 11.13
CA VAL A 127 8.62 0.66 10.76
C VAL A 127 9.46 -0.29 9.88
N LEU A 128 9.50 -1.58 10.22
CA LEU A 128 10.21 -2.57 9.41
C LEU A 128 9.51 -2.86 8.07
N LEU A 129 8.17 -2.89 8.04
CA LEU A 129 7.40 -2.98 6.81
C LEU A 129 7.80 -1.85 5.85
N ASP A 130 7.71 -0.60 6.31
CA ASP A 130 8.03 0.59 5.51
C ASP A 130 9.50 0.63 5.10
N SER A 131 10.41 0.12 5.94
CA SER A 131 11.81 -0.06 5.57
C SER A 131 11.99 -1.11 4.45
N MET A 132 11.23 -2.21 4.48
CA MET A 132 11.31 -3.25 3.46
C MET A 132 10.73 -2.78 2.12
N ILE A 133 9.54 -2.19 2.12
CA ILE A 133 8.87 -1.72 0.90
C ILE A 133 9.38 -0.35 0.44
N SER A 134 10.25 0.28 1.24
CA SER A 134 10.74 1.65 1.06
C SER A 134 9.57 2.63 0.93
N ASN A 135 8.82 2.88 2.01
CA ASN A 135 7.70 3.82 2.05
C ASN A 135 8.13 5.16 2.67
N ILE A 136 8.06 6.25 1.91
CA ILE A 136 8.54 7.60 2.26
C ILE A 136 7.43 8.46 2.83
N ASP A 137 6.18 8.06 2.65
CA ASP A 137 5.05 8.93 2.89
C ASP A 137 4.43 8.71 4.26
N ARG A 138 4.89 7.73 5.05
CA ARG A 138 4.44 7.48 6.42
C ARG A 138 5.17 8.34 7.45
N THR A 139 4.93 9.64 7.41
CA THR A 139 5.64 10.66 8.21
C THR A 139 4.72 11.34 9.22
N THR A 140 5.25 12.19 10.10
CA THR A 140 4.43 12.98 11.03
C THR A 140 3.48 13.97 10.32
N LYS A 141 3.76 14.33 9.06
CA LYS A 141 2.91 15.20 8.24
C LYS A 141 1.79 14.45 7.54
N ASN A 142 2.08 13.23 7.11
CA ASN A 142 1.11 12.33 6.51
C ASN A 142 1.24 10.97 7.18
N THR A 143 0.40 10.69 8.18
CA THR A 143 0.61 9.48 8.98
C THR A 143 0.20 8.23 8.22
N ASN A 144 -0.74 8.34 7.26
CA ASN A 144 -1.29 7.22 6.49
C ASN A 144 -1.72 6.05 7.40
N LEU A 145 -2.13 6.35 8.63
CA LEU A 145 -2.50 5.39 9.66
C LEU A 145 -3.87 5.81 10.21
N LEU A 146 -4.69 4.83 10.53
CA LEU A 146 -5.97 5.05 11.22
C LEU A 146 -5.91 4.47 12.62
N HIS A 147 -6.64 5.10 13.53
CA HIS A 147 -7.00 4.54 14.82
C HIS A 147 -8.48 4.16 14.80
N TRP A 148 -8.78 2.87 14.92
CA TRP A 148 -10.14 2.35 14.86
C TRP A 148 -10.31 1.21 15.87
N ASN A 149 -11.36 1.28 16.69
CA ASN A 149 -11.64 0.33 17.76
C ASN A 149 -10.43 0.04 18.69
N HIS A 150 -9.67 1.10 19.05
CA HIS A 150 -8.46 1.02 19.88
C HIS A 150 -7.28 0.26 19.25
N GLU A 151 -7.31 0.05 17.93
CA GLU A 151 -6.22 -0.60 17.18
C GLU A 151 -5.65 0.36 16.12
N LEU A 152 -4.38 0.17 15.79
CA LEU A 152 -3.71 0.84 14.67
C LEU A 152 -4.01 0.09 13.37
N TRP A 153 -4.41 0.82 12.33
CA TRP A 153 -4.67 0.30 10.99
C TRP A 153 -3.78 0.99 9.96
N VAL A 154 -3.11 0.19 9.12
CA VAL A 154 -2.22 0.65 8.06
C VAL A 154 -3.03 0.91 6.79
N ILE A 155 -2.85 2.10 6.22
CA ILE A 155 -3.38 2.48 4.91
C ILE A 155 -2.28 3.15 4.09
N ASP A 156 -2.57 3.39 2.81
CA ASP A 156 -1.81 4.25 1.89
C ASP A 156 -0.31 3.93 1.82
N ASN A 157 -0.01 2.75 1.29
CA ASN A 157 1.32 2.30 0.89
C ASN A 157 1.65 2.66 -0.57
N GLY A 158 0.76 3.38 -1.27
CA GLY A 158 0.90 3.72 -2.69
C GLY A 158 2.18 4.50 -3.06
N ALA A 159 2.80 5.17 -2.10
CA ALA A 159 4.08 5.86 -2.25
C ALA A 159 5.29 4.94 -1.95
N SER A 160 5.15 3.62 -2.01
CA SER A 160 6.25 2.65 -1.81
C SER A 160 6.91 2.24 -3.14
N PHE A 161 7.97 1.45 -3.08
CA PHE A 161 8.59 0.79 -4.25
C PHE A 161 9.08 1.73 -5.37
N TYR A 162 9.69 2.88 -5.06
CA TYR A 162 10.12 3.90 -6.06
C TYR A 162 10.85 3.37 -7.29
N PHE A 163 11.56 2.24 -7.15
CA PHE A 163 12.27 1.61 -8.26
C PHE A 163 11.36 1.33 -9.46
N HIS A 164 10.07 1.09 -9.23
CA HIS A 164 9.11 0.75 -10.30
C HIS A 164 8.82 1.93 -11.24
N HIS A 165 9.29 3.13 -10.92
CA HIS A 165 9.22 4.30 -11.79
C HIS A 165 10.39 4.37 -12.78
N ASP A 166 11.45 3.58 -12.60
CA ASP A 166 12.56 3.44 -13.53
C ASP A 166 13.02 1.98 -13.67
N TRP A 167 12.27 1.22 -14.48
CA TRP A 167 12.56 -0.16 -14.83
C TRP A 167 13.90 -0.38 -15.52
N LYS A 168 14.58 0.65 -16.04
CA LYS A 168 15.91 0.46 -16.66
C LYS A 168 17.01 0.32 -15.61
N THR A 169 16.80 0.88 -14.42
CA THR A 169 17.82 0.98 -13.38
C THR A 169 17.36 0.41 -12.04
N TRP A 170 16.22 -0.28 -12.01
CA TRP A 170 15.60 -0.77 -10.77
C TRP A 170 16.54 -1.63 -9.91
N GLU A 171 17.41 -2.44 -10.52
CA GLU A 171 18.41 -3.27 -9.84
C GLU A 171 19.35 -2.44 -8.94
N ASN A 172 19.58 -1.15 -9.26
CA ASN A 172 20.38 -0.25 -8.44
C ASN A 172 19.77 -0.01 -7.05
N HIS A 173 18.51 -0.37 -6.84
CA HIS A 173 17.82 -0.28 -5.55
C HIS A 173 18.03 -1.53 -4.68
N LEU A 174 18.44 -2.67 -5.25
CA LEU A 174 18.62 -3.94 -4.52
C LEU A 174 19.70 -3.83 -3.44
N SER A 175 20.78 -3.09 -3.70
CA SER A 175 21.90 -2.95 -2.77
C SER A 175 21.62 -1.99 -1.60
N ARG A 176 20.69 -1.04 -1.78
CA ARG A 176 20.44 0.07 -0.84
C ARG A 176 19.85 -0.41 0.49
N THR A 177 19.86 0.46 1.49
CA THR A 177 19.02 0.41 2.70
C THR A 177 17.87 1.44 2.58
N PHE A 178 17.21 1.89 3.65
CA PHE A 178 16.19 2.95 3.60
C PHE A 178 16.43 4.06 4.66
N PRO A 179 17.40 4.96 4.45
CA PRO A 179 17.75 6.01 5.41
C PRO A 179 16.63 7.01 5.74
N LEU A 180 15.61 7.10 4.88
CA LEU A 180 14.44 7.97 5.09
C LEU A 180 13.51 7.44 6.21
N ILE A 181 13.77 6.25 6.76
CA ILE A 181 13.04 5.74 7.92
C ILE A 181 13.14 6.66 9.14
N LYS A 182 14.19 7.48 9.22
CA LYS A 182 14.37 8.50 10.27
C LYS A 182 13.20 9.48 10.41
N ASP A 183 12.44 9.69 9.33
CA ASP A 183 11.33 10.62 9.27
C ASP A 183 9.96 9.95 9.58
N HIS A 184 9.98 8.65 9.91
CA HIS A 184 8.78 7.83 10.08
C HIS A 184 8.02 8.15 11.39
N VAL A 185 6.71 8.29 11.29
CA VAL A 185 5.84 8.75 12.41
C VAL A 185 5.91 7.86 13.65
N LEU A 186 6.00 6.53 13.49
CA LEU A 186 6.07 5.58 14.61
C LEU A 186 7.48 5.28 15.11
N LEU A 187 8.53 5.89 14.56
CA LEU A 187 9.91 5.50 14.85
C LEU A 187 10.23 5.56 16.35
N GLN A 188 9.80 6.61 17.03
CA GLN A 188 10.01 6.77 18.48
C GLN A 188 9.29 5.69 19.31
N SER A 189 8.16 5.18 18.84
CA SER A 189 7.39 4.12 19.51
C SER A 189 7.95 2.72 19.21
N ALA A 190 8.72 2.55 18.13
CA ALA A 190 9.26 1.28 17.66
C ALA A 190 10.46 0.80 18.49
N THR A 191 10.26 0.52 19.78
CA THR A 191 11.33 0.10 20.71
C THR A 191 11.60 -1.41 20.70
N LYS A 192 10.86 -2.20 19.91
CA LYS A 192 10.93 -3.67 19.83
C LYS A 192 11.38 -4.16 18.44
N LEU A 193 12.31 -3.47 17.79
CA LEU A 193 12.72 -3.77 16.40
C LEU A 193 13.31 -5.18 16.23
N GLU A 194 14.17 -5.63 17.16
CA GLU A 194 14.71 -6.99 17.10
C GLU A 194 13.63 -8.07 17.28
N GLU A 195 12.67 -7.84 18.18
CA GLU A 195 11.54 -8.74 18.43
C GLU A 195 10.63 -8.81 17.19
N ALA A 196 10.31 -7.65 16.60
CA ALA A 196 9.55 -7.56 15.36
C ALA A 196 10.26 -8.27 14.20
N SER A 197 11.58 -8.10 14.04
CA SER A 197 12.36 -8.81 13.01
C SER A 197 12.26 -10.34 13.16
N LYS A 198 12.35 -10.86 14.39
CA LYS A 198 12.19 -12.30 14.66
C LYS A 198 10.80 -12.80 14.26
N GLU A 199 9.73 -12.06 14.58
CA GLU A 199 8.37 -12.43 14.17
C GLU A 199 8.18 -12.34 12.65
N ILE A 200 8.66 -11.28 12.02
CA ILE A 200 8.58 -11.09 10.56
C ILE A 200 9.25 -12.26 9.82
N LYS A 201 10.43 -12.72 10.30
CA LYS A 201 11.13 -13.89 9.74
C LYS A 201 10.35 -15.21 9.86
N GLN A 202 9.40 -15.31 10.79
CA GLN A 202 8.54 -16.49 10.94
C GLN A 202 7.28 -16.41 10.09
N LEU A 203 6.79 -15.20 9.84
CA LEU A 203 5.51 -14.95 9.14
C LEU A 203 5.69 -14.79 7.63
N LEU A 204 6.81 -14.23 7.18
CA LEU A 204 7.11 -13.95 5.78
C LEU A 204 8.19 -14.88 5.25
N ASN A 205 8.03 -15.35 4.02
CA ASN A 205 9.01 -16.16 3.30
C ASN A 205 8.86 -15.95 1.78
N ALA A 206 9.77 -16.54 1.00
CA ALA A 206 9.79 -16.38 -0.45
C ALA A 206 8.47 -16.83 -1.12
N ASP A 207 7.88 -17.95 -0.68
CA ASP A 207 6.63 -18.46 -1.24
C ASP A 207 5.47 -17.48 -1.02
N LYS A 208 5.36 -16.90 0.18
CA LYS A 208 4.34 -15.90 0.50
C LYS A 208 4.54 -14.61 -0.32
N ILE A 209 5.79 -14.20 -0.56
CA ILE A 209 6.11 -13.03 -1.40
C ILE A 209 5.69 -13.30 -2.85
N ILE A 210 6.02 -14.47 -3.39
CA ILE A 210 5.62 -14.89 -4.74
C ILE A 210 4.09 -14.94 -4.85
N GLU A 211 3.41 -15.48 -3.84
CA GLU A 211 1.95 -15.54 -3.78
C GLU A 211 1.31 -14.14 -3.77
N ILE A 212 1.84 -13.19 -3.01
CA ILE A 212 1.36 -11.80 -3.02
C ILE A 212 1.53 -11.20 -4.43
N VAL A 213 2.73 -11.28 -4.98
CA VAL A 213 3.05 -10.65 -6.27
C VAL A 213 2.31 -11.31 -7.45
N SER A 214 2.02 -12.61 -7.38
CA SER A 214 1.27 -13.30 -8.44
C SER A 214 -0.20 -12.85 -8.54
N ASN A 215 -0.76 -12.32 -7.45
CA ASN A 215 -2.13 -11.80 -7.41
C ASN A 215 -2.28 -10.36 -7.94
N ILE A 216 -1.20 -9.68 -8.33
CA ILE A 216 -1.30 -8.38 -9.01
C ILE A 216 -2.08 -8.56 -10.32
N PRO A 217 -3.10 -7.75 -10.64
CA PRO A 217 -3.79 -7.82 -11.92
C PRO A 217 -2.83 -7.55 -13.09
N GLU A 218 -2.87 -8.39 -14.13
CA GLU A 218 -1.97 -8.24 -15.29
C GLU A 218 -2.16 -6.89 -16.00
N ASP A 219 -3.39 -6.40 -16.11
CA ASP A 219 -3.70 -5.07 -16.66
C ASP A 219 -3.02 -3.93 -15.88
N TRP A 220 -2.61 -4.13 -14.62
CA TRP A 220 -1.85 -3.11 -13.89
C TRP A 220 -0.37 -3.05 -14.26
N LEU A 221 0.18 -4.16 -14.76
CA LEU A 221 1.58 -4.28 -15.16
C LEU A 221 1.79 -3.88 -16.62
N TYR A 222 0.72 -3.82 -17.41
CA TYR A 222 0.79 -3.39 -18.81
C TYR A 222 0.78 -1.86 -18.95
N SER A 223 1.79 -1.34 -19.64
CA SER A 223 1.92 0.04 -20.09
C SER A 223 2.67 0.06 -21.42
N GLU A 224 2.15 0.77 -22.43
CA GLU A 224 2.83 0.93 -23.73
C GLU A 224 4.19 1.62 -23.62
N ALA A 225 4.41 2.38 -22.53
CA ALA A 225 5.65 3.10 -22.30
C ALA A 225 6.76 2.26 -21.62
N ASP A 226 6.39 1.13 -20.99
CA ASP A 226 7.35 0.30 -20.26
C ASP A 226 7.97 -0.75 -21.19
N THR A 227 9.28 -1.01 -21.00
CA THR A 227 10.03 -1.97 -21.84
C THR A 227 10.07 -3.39 -21.27
N MET A 228 9.74 -3.55 -19.99
CA MET A 228 9.71 -4.85 -19.31
C MET A 228 8.37 -5.54 -19.54
N THR A 229 8.38 -6.88 -19.61
CA THR A 229 7.13 -7.64 -19.67
C THR A 229 6.48 -7.71 -18.29
N SER A 230 5.18 -8.03 -18.22
CA SER A 230 4.48 -8.24 -16.95
C SER A 230 5.14 -9.33 -16.09
N SER A 231 5.76 -10.36 -16.71
CA SER A 231 6.51 -11.40 -15.98
C SER A 231 7.77 -10.82 -15.35
N ASP A 232 8.57 -10.10 -16.14
CA ASP A 232 9.82 -9.51 -15.65
C ASP A 232 9.56 -8.50 -14.52
N MET A 233 8.46 -7.73 -14.61
CA MET A 233 8.07 -6.80 -13.54
C MET A 233 7.72 -7.54 -12.24
N ARG A 234 6.98 -8.66 -12.32
CA ARG A 234 6.68 -9.48 -11.13
C ARG A 234 7.95 -10.05 -10.53
N GLU A 235 8.85 -10.56 -11.35
CA GLU A 235 10.16 -11.06 -10.91
C GLU A 235 10.95 -9.95 -10.21
N ALA A 236 10.95 -8.73 -10.75
CA ALA A 236 11.60 -7.58 -10.13
C ALA A 236 11.01 -7.21 -8.77
N TYR A 237 9.68 -7.23 -8.61
CA TYR A 237 9.04 -7.04 -7.30
C TYR A 237 9.44 -8.14 -6.30
N VAL A 238 9.39 -9.40 -6.73
CA VAL A 238 9.79 -10.56 -5.89
C VAL A 238 11.25 -10.44 -5.47
N GLU A 239 12.15 -10.15 -6.39
CA GLU A 239 13.58 -10.00 -6.13
C GLU A 239 13.86 -8.83 -5.19
N PHE A 240 13.22 -7.68 -5.42
CA PHE A 240 13.34 -6.54 -4.52
C PHE A 240 12.90 -6.91 -3.11
N ILE A 241 11.68 -7.41 -2.92
CA ILE A 241 11.14 -7.71 -1.59
C ILE A 241 11.99 -8.76 -0.88
N ASN A 242 12.40 -9.84 -1.57
CA ASN A 242 13.28 -10.86 -0.99
C ASN A 242 14.64 -10.29 -0.60
N THR A 243 15.23 -9.42 -1.42
CA THR A 243 16.51 -8.78 -1.11
C THR A 243 16.40 -7.89 0.12
N ARG A 244 15.31 -7.14 0.27
CA ARG A 244 15.05 -6.29 1.43
C ARG A 244 14.80 -7.12 2.68
N PHE A 245 14.01 -8.18 2.56
CA PHE A 245 13.73 -9.12 3.64
C PHE A 245 15.00 -9.86 4.13
N ALA A 246 15.87 -10.29 3.21
CA ALA A 246 17.17 -10.90 3.56
C ALA A 246 18.10 -9.93 4.33
N LYS A 247 17.88 -8.62 4.18
CA LYS A 247 18.61 -7.55 4.88
C LYS A 247 17.89 -7.01 6.11
N ILE A 248 16.84 -7.65 6.59
CA ILE A 248 16.02 -7.12 7.70
C ILE A 248 16.84 -6.78 8.95
N ASP A 249 17.91 -7.52 9.26
CA ASP A 249 18.78 -7.20 10.40
C ASP A 249 19.58 -5.90 10.20
N LEU A 250 19.93 -5.55 8.95
CA LEU A 250 20.52 -4.25 8.62
C LEU A 250 19.47 -3.13 8.73
N LEU A 251 18.22 -3.41 8.34
CA LEU A 251 17.12 -2.44 8.46
C LEU A 251 16.75 -2.17 9.92
N VAL A 252 16.78 -3.19 10.78
CA VAL A 252 16.67 -3.03 12.25
C VAL A 252 17.72 -2.06 12.75
N LYS A 253 18.99 -2.33 12.44
CA LYS A 253 20.10 -1.47 12.89
C LYS A 253 19.98 -0.04 12.37
N GLU A 254 19.54 0.14 11.12
CA GLU A 254 19.31 1.47 10.54
C GLU A 254 18.22 2.24 11.28
N ALA A 255 17.09 1.59 11.57
CA ALA A 255 15.99 2.19 12.34
C ALA A 255 16.40 2.47 13.80
N GLU A 256 17.16 1.59 14.44
CA GLU A 256 17.69 1.81 15.79
C GLU A 256 18.63 3.02 15.86
N ASN A 257 19.50 3.19 14.87
CA ASN A 257 20.43 4.33 14.82
C ASN A 257 19.70 5.66 14.53
N ALA A 258 18.57 5.60 13.83
CA ALA A 258 17.80 6.78 13.45
C ALA A 258 16.83 7.25 14.53
N ARG A 259 16.48 6.38 15.48
CA ARG A 259 15.56 6.64 16.58
C ARG A 259 16.22 7.43 17.72
#